data_AF-A0A970JQE9-F1
#
_entry.id   AF-A0A970JQE9-F1
#
_cell.length_a   1.000
_cell.length_b   1.000
_cell.length_c   1.000
_cell.angle_alpha   90.00
_cell.angle_beta   90.00
_cell.angle_gamma   90.00
#
_symmetry.space_group_name_H-M   'P 1'
#
loop_
_entity.id
_entity.type
_entity.pdbx_description
1 polymer ?
#
loop_
_entity_poly.entity_id
_entity_poly.type
_entity_poly.pdbx_seq_one_letter_code
_entity_poly.pdbx_strand_id
1 'polypeptide(L)' 'MAKKTPEIRFEGFDDDWEQRKVRDYAQETYGGGTPKTTIEEYWTGDIDWIQSSDLTEHQVFDVVAKKHISKVGVNNS' A
#
# COMPACT_ATOMS: atom_id res chain seq x y z
N MET A 1 6.10 -2.45 34.40
CA MET A 1 5.33 -2.03 33.22
C MET A 1 6.28 -1.21 32.35
N ALA A 2 6.43 -1.52 31.06
CA ALA A 2 7.29 -0.72 30.17
C ALA A 2 6.62 0.64 29.89
N LYS A 3 7.41 1.72 29.81
CA LYS A 3 6.94 3.06 29.45
C LYS A 3 6.36 3.00 28.02
N LYS A 4 5.10 3.43 27.85
CA LYS A 4 4.40 3.45 26.54
C LYS A 4 4.49 4.80 25.83
N THR A 5 5.27 5.72 26.38
CA THR A 5 5.61 7.01 25.78
C THR A 5 7.01 6.93 25.15
N PRO A 6 7.17 7.12 23.83
CA PRO A 6 8.44 7.33 23.14
C PRO A 6 9.27 8.48 23.71
N GLU A 7 10.57 8.43 23.45
CA GLU A 7 11.56 9.39 23.97
C GLU A 7 11.49 10.76 23.30
N ILE A 8 10.99 10.82 22.05
CA ILE A 8 10.86 12.05 21.27
C ILE A 8 9.38 12.29 20.95
N ARG A 9 8.92 13.51 21.23
CA ARG A 9 7.52 13.94 21.08
C ARG A 9 7.43 15.38 20.59
N PHE A 10 6.36 15.65 19.85
CA PHE A 10 5.90 17.02 19.62
C PHE A 10 5.21 17.55 20.88
N GLU A 11 5.30 18.86 21.11
CA GLU A 11 4.63 19.53 22.23
C GLU A 11 3.11 19.29 22.18
N GLY A 12 2.53 18.97 23.33
CA GLY A 12 1.09 18.68 23.46
C GLY A 12 0.67 17.23 23.16
N PHE A 13 1.62 16.32 22.89
CA PHE A 13 1.36 14.88 22.69
C PHE A 13 2.02 14.02 23.78
N ASP A 14 1.63 14.27 25.04
CA ASP A 14 2.21 13.65 26.24
C ASP A 14 1.54 12.34 26.66
N ASP A 15 0.41 11.99 26.04
CA ASP A 15 -0.33 10.77 26.36
C ASP A 15 0.43 9.48 25.98
N ASP A 16 0.14 8.42 26.73
CA ASP A 16 0.67 7.08 26.49
C ASP A 16 0.14 6.48 25.18
N TRP A 17 0.99 5.72 24.48
CA TRP A 17 0.50 4.97 23.33
C TRP A 17 -0.36 3.80 23.75
N GLU A 18 -1.40 3.59 22.97
CA GLU A 18 -2.29 2.48 23.10
C GLU A 18 -2.20 1.58 21.88
N GLN A 19 -2.20 0.27 22.13
CA GLN A 19 -2.25 -0.71 21.05
C GLN A 19 -3.66 -0.72 20.47
N ARG A 20 -3.73 -0.73 19.14
CA ARG A 20 -4.96 -0.75 18.36
C ARG A 20 -4.85 -1.73 17.20
N LYS A 21 -5.98 -2.28 16.74
CA LYS A 21 -6.00 -3.13 15.55
C LYS A 21 -6.23 -2.25 14.34
N VAL A 22 -5.48 -2.48 13.27
CA VAL A 22 -5.61 -1.73 12.00
C VAL A 22 -7.05 -1.72 11.49
N ARG A 23 -7.74 -2.87 11.59
CA ARG A 23 -9.15 -3.04 11.19
C ARG A 23 -10.14 -2.12 11.91
N ASP A 24 -9.78 -1.59 13.08
CA ASP A 24 -10.66 -0.70 13.83
C ASP A 24 -10.63 0.73 13.25
N TYR A 25 -9.67 1.04 12.38
CA TYR A 25 -9.45 2.34 11.75
C TYR A 25 -9.48 2.30 10.22
N ALA A 26 -9.15 1.17 9.61
CA ALA A 26 -9.29 0.95 8.18
C ALA A 26 -10.72 0.50 7.85
N GLN A 27 -11.44 1.26 7.02
CA GLN A 27 -12.78 0.90 6.56
C GLN A 27 -12.76 -0.37 5.71
N GLU A 28 -11.79 -0.46 4.81
CA GLU A 28 -11.62 -1.56 3.87
C GLU A 28 -10.13 -1.91 3.74
N THR A 29 -9.83 -3.18 3.48
CA THR A 29 -8.48 -3.65 3.21
C THR A 29 -8.51 -4.58 2.01
N TYR A 30 -7.65 -4.31 1.04
CA TYR A 30 -7.57 -5.11 -0.18
C TYR A 30 -6.21 -5.81 -0.24
N GLY A 31 -6.23 -7.09 -0.59
CA GLY A 31 -5.04 -7.79 -1.06
C GLY A 31 -4.84 -7.48 -2.54
N GLY A 32 -3.59 -7.28 -2.95
CA GLY A 32 -3.24 -7.38 -4.36
C GLY A 32 -3.16 -8.84 -4.81
N GLY A 33 -3.10 -9.06 -6.12
CA GLY A 33 -2.78 -10.35 -6.74
C GLY A 33 -1.99 -10.11 -8.01
N THR A 34 -1.26 -11.09 -8.54
CA THR A 34 -0.62 -10.92 -9.85
C THR A 34 -1.36 -11.81 -10.83
N PRO A 35 -2.15 -11.24 -11.76
CA PRO A 35 -2.77 -12.01 -12.83
C PRO A 35 -1.71 -12.75 -13.65
N LYS A 36 -2.12 -13.80 -14.35
CA LYS A 36 -1.20 -14.58 -15.18
C LYS A 36 -0.47 -13.66 -16.17
N THR A 37 0.85 -13.57 -16.00
CA THR A 37 1.73 -12.71 -16.81
C THR A 37 1.81 -13.16 -18.27
N THR A 38 1.43 -14.41 -18.55
CA THR A 38 1.42 -15.00 -19.88
C THR A 38 0.19 -14.64 -20.72
N ILE A 39 -0.83 -13.99 -20.12
CA ILE A 39 -2.04 -13.57 -20.84
C ILE A 39 -1.84 -12.12 -21.26
N GLU A 40 -1.48 -11.90 -22.53
CA GLU A 40 -1.15 -10.56 -23.05
C GLU A 40 -2.30 -9.55 -22.89
N GLU A 41 -3.56 -9.98 -23.08
CA GLU A 41 -4.75 -9.15 -22.91
C GLU A 41 -4.85 -8.50 -21.52
N TYR A 42 -4.23 -9.09 -20.50
CA TYR A 42 -4.23 -8.51 -19.16
C TYR A 42 -3.33 -7.28 -19.09
N TRP A 43 -2.35 -7.13 -19.97
CA TRP A 43 -1.29 -6.12 -19.89
C TRP A 43 -1.34 -5.07 -20.99
N THR A 44 -2.46 -4.97 -21.71
CA THR A 44 -2.69 -4.01 -22.81
C THR A 44 -3.59 -2.83 -22.40
N GLY A 45 -3.81 -2.60 -21.11
CA GLY A 45 -4.63 -1.49 -20.61
C GLY A 45 -3.83 -0.27 -20.19
N ASP A 46 -4.53 0.71 -19.63
CA ASP A 46 -3.96 1.98 -19.16
C ASP A 46 -4.08 2.16 -17.64
N ILE A 47 -4.48 1.12 -16.89
CA ILE A 47 -4.56 1.19 -15.42
C ILE A 47 -3.16 0.93 -14.86
N ASP A 48 -2.63 1.83 -14.05
CA ASP A 48 -1.31 1.66 -13.44
C ASP A 48 -1.21 0.36 -12.62
N TRP A 49 -0.21 -0.46 -12.95
CA TRP A 49 0.13 -1.67 -12.21
C TRP A 49 1.37 -1.43 -11.36
N ILE A 50 1.16 -0.97 -10.12
CA ILE A 50 2.25 -0.63 -9.19
C ILE A 50 2.85 -1.89 -8.58
N GLN A 51 4.13 -2.12 -8.83
CA GLN A 51 4.91 -3.19 -8.20
C GLN A 51 5.83 -2.64 -7.11
N SER A 52 6.31 -3.51 -6.20
CA SER A 52 7.32 -3.10 -5.20
C SER A 52 8.57 -2.48 -5.83
N SER A 53 8.92 -2.90 -7.07
CA SER A 53 10.06 -2.36 -7.83
C SER A 53 9.85 -0.96 -8.41
N ASP A 54 8.63 -0.43 -8.32
CA ASP A 54 8.30 0.94 -8.73
C ASP A 54 8.40 1.91 -7.55
N LEU A 55 8.52 1.40 -6.33
CA LEU A 55 8.68 2.18 -5.11
C LEU A 55 10.16 2.43 -4.82
N THR A 56 10.46 3.63 -4.34
CA THR A 56 11.81 4.01 -3.89
C THR A 56 11.77 4.25 -2.38
N GLU A 57 12.82 3.81 -1.69
CA GLU A 57 12.93 4.01 -0.25
C GLU A 57 12.86 5.51 0.09
N HIS A 58 12.08 5.85 1.12
CA HIS A 58 11.83 7.23 1.57
C HIS A 58 11.09 8.14 0.55
N GLN A 59 10.59 7.61 -0.57
CA GLN A 59 9.77 8.35 -1.52
C GLN A 59 8.35 7.75 -1.58
N VAL A 60 7.39 8.47 -1.03
CA VAL A 60 5.97 8.06 -0.99
C VAL A 60 5.10 8.78 -2.02
N PHE A 61 5.70 9.67 -2.82
CA PHE A 61 5.03 10.48 -3.84
C PHE A 61 5.64 10.21 -5.23
N ASP A 62 4.89 10.56 -6.27
CA ASP A 62 5.33 10.52 -7.67
C ASP A 62 5.80 9.13 -8.13
N VAL A 63 5.10 8.08 -7.68
CA VAL A 63 5.33 6.71 -8.15
C VAL A 63 4.90 6.60 -9.60
N VAL A 64 5.84 6.22 -10.47
CA VAL A 64 5.57 5.99 -11.90
C VAL A 64 5.48 4.49 -12.15
N ALA A 65 4.30 4.01 -12.53
CA ALA A 65 4.11 2.62 -12.90
C ALA A 65 4.87 2.30 -14.19
N LYS A 66 5.64 1.21 -14.19
CA LYS A 66 6.36 0.74 -15.39
C LYS A 66 5.49 -0.14 -16.30
N LYS A 67 4.35 -0.61 -15.77
CA LYS A 67 3.41 -1.48 -16.45
C LYS A 67 2.01 -0.98 -16.24
N HIS A 68 1.15 -1.34 -17.18
CA HIS A 68 -0.26 -1.04 -17.13
C HIS A 68 -1.04 -2.34 -17.32
N ILE A 69 -2.22 -2.38 -16.71
CA ILE A 69 -3.09 -3.53 -16.69
C ILE A 69 -4.46 -3.15 -17.28
N SER A 70 -5.08 -4.07 -18.00
CA SER A 70 -6.44 -3.90 -18.50
C SER A 70 -7.46 -4.16 -17.40
N LYS A 71 -8.69 -3.68 -17.60
CA LYS A 71 -9.81 -3.99 -16.69
C LYS A 71 -10.06 -5.50 -16.60
N VAL A 72 -9.84 -6.22 -17.70
CA VAL A 72 -9.93 -7.68 -17.75
C VAL A 72 -8.85 -8.29 -16.85
N GLY A 73 -7.61 -7.79 -16.92
CA GLY A 73 -6.53 -8.24 -16.04
C GLY A 73 -6.84 -8.04 -14.56
N VAL A 74 -7.33 -6.85 -14.17
CA VAL A 74 -7.71 -6.55 -12.77
C VAL A 74 -8.81 -7.49 -12.26
N ASN A 75 -9.83 -7.76 -13.07
CA ASN A 75 -10.94 -8.64 -12.68
C ASN A 75 -10.54 -10.12 -12.59
N ASN A 76 -9.36 -10.50 -13.10
CA ASN A 76 -8.82 -11.86 -13.09
C ASN A 76 -7.55 -11.98 -12.23
N SER A 77 -7.39 -11.06 -11.27
CA SER A 77 -6.30 -11.03 -10.30
C SER A 77 -6.58 -11.87 -9.05
#